data_AF-A0A3A4REP5-F1
#
_entry.id   AF-A0A3A4REP5-F1
#
_cell.length_a   1.000
_cell.length_b   1.000
_cell.length_c   1.000
_cell.angle_alpha   90.00
_cell.angle_beta   90.00
_cell.angle_gamma   90.00
#
_symmetry.space_group_name_H-M   'P 1'
#
loop_
_entity.id
_entity.type
_entity.pdbx_description
1 polymer ?
#
loop_
_entity_poly.entity_id
_entity_poly.type
_entity_poly.pdbx_seq_one_letter_code
_entity_poly.pdbx_strand_id
1 'polypeptide(L)' 'SFAELSPEARAQLPAVSVSGSTYSKNPALRMLIVNGKVVQEGQEIAPGLKLETIGQRNAVLNHQGLRYSIGY' A
#
# COMPACT_ATOMS: atom_id res chain seq x y z
N SER A 1 -7.28 -8.50 -4.85
CA SER A 1 -7.22 -8.26 -3.39
C SER A 1 -6.06 -9.04 -2.78
N PHE A 2 -5.40 -8.57 -1.72
CA PHE A 2 -4.35 -9.33 -1.03
C PHE A 2 -4.81 -10.75 -0.64
N ALA A 3 -6.08 -10.91 -0.23
CA ALA A 3 -6.66 -12.20 0.14
C ALA A 3 -6.77 -13.20 -1.03
N GLU A 4 -6.78 -12.72 -2.27
CA GLU A 4 -6.91 -13.56 -3.48
C GLU A 4 -5.56 -14.03 -4.01
N LEU A 5 -4.45 -13.54 -3.45
CA LEU A 5 -3.11 -13.97 -3.85
C LEU A 5 -2.83 -15.40 -3.36
N SER A 6 -2.06 -16.17 -4.12
CA SER A 6 -1.60 -17.48 -3.66
C SER A 6 -0.74 -17.34 -2.40
N PRO A 7 -0.66 -18.38 -1.54
CA PRO A 7 0.22 -18.35 -0.37
C PRO A 7 1.68 -18.06 -0.73
N GLU A 8 2.16 -18.61 -1.85
CA GLU A 8 3.53 -18.42 -2.34
C GLU A 8 3.78 -16.97 -2.73
N ALA A 9 2.84 -16.35 -3.45
CA ALA A 9 2.92 -14.93 -3.80
C ALA A 9 2.94 -14.05 -2.55
N ARG A 10 2.09 -14.36 -1.56
CA ARG A 10 2.05 -13.63 -0.28
C ARG A 10 3.34 -13.73 0.52
N ALA A 11 4.00 -14.89 0.51
CA ALA A 11 5.26 -15.12 1.22
C ALA A 11 6.44 -14.30 0.66
N GLN A 12 6.35 -13.89 -0.61
CA GLN A 12 7.37 -13.06 -1.27
C GLN A 12 7.16 -11.55 -1.10
N LEU A 13 6.00 -11.14 -0.55
CA LEU A 13 5.69 -9.72 -0.36
C LEU A 13 6.36 -9.16 0.91
N PRO A 14 6.86 -7.91 0.86
CA PRO A 14 7.30 -7.23 2.06
C PRO A 14 6.16 -7.09 3.08
N ALA A 15 6.51 -7.11 4.38
CA ALA A 15 5.54 -6.87 5.44
C ALA A 15 5.03 -5.42 5.37
N VAL A 16 3.71 -5.28 5.53
CA VAL A 16 3.04 -3.98 5.52
C VAL A 16 2.18 -3.85 6.78
N SER A 17 2.49 -2.86 7.60
CA SER A 17 1.71 -2.50 8.78
C SER A 17 1.20 -1.07 8.64
N VAL A 18 -0.11 -0.92 8.47
CA VAL A 18 -0.78 0.37 8.37
C VAL A 18 -1.29 0.78 9.74
N SER A 19 -0.95 1.99 10.19
CA SER A 19 -1.41 2.53 11.48
C SER A 19 -2.33 3.75 11.34
N GLY A 20 -2.51 4.27 10.13
CA GLY A 20 -3.44 5.35 9.86
C GLY A 20 -3.45 5.79 8.40
N SER A 21 -4.46 6.55 8.03
CA SER A 21 -4.54 7.19 6.71
C SER A 21 -5.26 8.53 6.80
N THR A 22 -4.97 9.42 5.86
CA THR A 22 -5.76 10.63 5.60
C THR A 22 -6.20 10.58 4.16
N TYR A 23 -7.52 10.65 3.94
CA TYR A 23 -8.11 10.66 2.62
C TYR A 23 -8.55 12.06 2.21
N SER A 24 -8.35 12.38 0.93
CA SER A 24 -8.85 13.60 0.30
C SER A 24 -9.25 13.29 -1.14
N LYS A 25 -10.16 14.10 -1.71
CA LYS A 25 -10.43 14.04 -3.16
C LYS A 25 -9.21 14.45 -3.98
N ASN A 26 -8.32 15.29 -3.44
CA ASN A 26 -7.04 15.63 -4.06
C ASN A 26 -5.97 14.58 -3.67
N PRO A 27 -5.43 13.81 -4.63
CA PRO A 27 -4.42 12.78 -4.37
C PRO A 27 -3.16 13.30 -3.66
N ALA A 28 -2.74 14.53 -3.95
CA ALA A 28 -1.57 15.15 -3.34
C ALA A 28 -1.72 15.41 -1.82
N LEU A 29 -2.96 15.37 -1.31
CA LEU A 29 -3.28 15.54 0.11
C LEU A 29 -3.56 14.21 0.81
N ARG A 30 -3.39 13.08 0.12
CA ARG A 30 -3.56 11.76 0.72
C ARG A 30 -2.27 11.31 1.35
N MET A 31 -2.38 10.74 2.55
CA MET A 31 -1.24 10.23 3.29
C MET A 31 -1.59 8.86 3.87
N LEU A 32 -0.61 7.97 3.89
CA LEU A 32 -0.68 6.68 4.56
C LEU A 32 0.42 6.64 5.62
N ILE A 33 0.08 6.20 6.84
CA ILE A 33 1.07 5.88 7.86
C ILE A 33 1.32 4.38 7.77
N VAL A 34 2.48 4.00 7.26
CA VAL A 34 2.84 2.61 6.98
C VAL A 34 4.27 2.33 7.42
N ASN A 35 4.47 1.20 8.10
CA ASN A 35 5.78 0.79 8.63
C ASN A 35 6.45 1.91 9.46
N GLY A 36 5.65 2.67 10.23
CA GLY A 36 6.12 3.78 11.06
C GLY A 36 6.46 5.07 10.32
N LYS A 37 6.17 5.17 9.01
CA LYS A 37 6.48 6.33 8.17
C LYS A 37 5.22 6.92 7.54
N VAL A 38 5.21 8.23 7.35
CA VAL A 38 4.20 8.93 6.52
C VAL A 38 4.66 8.89 5.08
N VAL A 39 3.80 8.38 4.18
CA VAL A 39 4.08 8.26 2.75
C VAL A 39 2.90 8.77 1.92
N GLN A 40 3.19 9.14 0.66
CA GLN A 40 2.22 9.59 -0.34
C GLN A 40 2.19 8.64 -1.54
N GLU A 41 1.15 8.79 -2.36
CA GLU A 41 1.04 8.07 -3.64
C GLU A 41 2.28 8.32 -4.51
N GLY A 42 2.79 7.25 -5.13
CA GLY A 42 4.00 7.27 -5.93
C GLY A 42 5.29 6.95 -5.17
N GLN A 43 5.28 6.93 -3.83
CA GLN A 43 6.45 6.62 -3.03
C GLN A 43 6.63 5.11 -2.80
N GLU A 44 7.88 4.71 -2.57
CA GLU A 44 8.26 3.36 -2.19
C GLU A 44 8.17 3.20 -0.66
N ILE A 45 7.51 2.13 -0.21
CA ILE A 45 7.24 1.88 1.22
C ILE A 45 8.12 0.76 1.81
N ALA A 46 8.67 -0.08 0.93
CA ALA A 46 9.68 -1.10 1.18
C ALA A 46 10.38 -1.41 -0.15
N PRO A 47 11.58 -2.04 -0.16
CA PRO A 47 12.30 -2.35 -1.40
C PRO A 47 11.43 -3.08 -2.43
N GLY A 48 11.30 -2.49 -3.63
CA GLY A 48 10.49 -2.98 -4.73
C GLY A 48 8.97 -2.77 -4.58
N LEU A 49 8.50 -2.21 -3.45
CA LEU A 49 7.08 -2.08 -3.10
C LEU A 49 6.64 -0.62 -3.13
N LYS A 50 5.88 -0.26 -4.16
CA LYS A 50 5.37 1.09 -4.38
C LYS A 50 3.93 1.24 -3.89
N LEU A 51 3.64 2.38 -3.25
CA LEU A 51 2.27 2.83 -3.00
C LEU A 51 1.74 3.53 -4.25
N GLU A 52 0.76 2.94 -4.93
CA GLU A 52 0.18 3.52 -6.14
C GLU A 52 -1.00 4.45 -5.84
N THR A 53 -1.87 4.06 -4.91
CA THR A 53 -3.11 4.81 -4.64
C THR A 53 -3.55 4.63 -3.19
N ILE A 54 -4.03 5.70 -2.57
CA ILE A 54 -4.70 5.71 -1.27
C ILE A 54 -6.19 5.92 -1.50
N GLY A 55 -6.99 4.91 -1.17
CA GLY A 55 -8.45 4.97 -1.16
C GLY A 55 -9.01 5.38 0.21
N GLN A 56 -10.33 5.33 0.37
CA GLN A 56 -10.95 5.65 1.66
C GLN A 56 -10.72 4.58 2.72
N ARG A 57 -10.65 3.30 2.31
CA ARG A 57 -10.54 2.13 3.19
C ARG A 57 -9.52 1.10 2.69
N ASN A 58 -8.71 1.49 1.71
CA ASN A 58 -7.74 0.61 1.10
C ASN A 58 -6.56 1.40 0.54
N ALA A 59 -5.45 0.71 0.32
CA ALA A 59 -4.35 1.20 -0.49
C ALA A 59 -4.04 0.17 -1.59
N VAL A 60 -3.62 0.67 -2.75
CA VAL A 60 -3.13 -0.13 -3.85
C VAL A 60 -1.61 -0.10 -3.83
N LEU A 61 -1.02 -1.28 -3.80
CA LEU A 61 0.41 -1.49 -3.77
C LEU A 61 0.86 -2.24 -5.03
N ASN A 62 2.11 -2.03 -5.43
CA ASN A 62 2.74 -2.73 -6.54
C ASN A 62 4.13 -3.20 -6.13
N HIS A 63 4.31 -4.51 -6.04
CA HIS A 63 5.60 -5.13 -5.78
C HIS A 63 6.16 -5.71 -7.08
N GLN A 64 7.14 -5.05 -7.68
CA GLN A 64 7.83 -5.55 -8.89
C GLN A 64 6.88 -5.98 -10.03
N GLY A 65 5.75 -5.29 -10.21
CA GLY A 65 4.73 -5.61 -11.21
C GLY A 65 3.50 -6.35 -10.66
N LEU A 66 3.59 -6.94 -9.46
CA LEU A 66 2.43 -7.55 -8.79
C LEU A 66 1.61 -6.49 -8.07
N ARG A 67 0.45 -6.15 -8.64
CA ARG A 67 -0.49 -5.17 -8.08
C ARG A 67 -1.52 -5.82 -7.17
N TYR A 68 -1.66 -5.33 -5.94
CA TYR A 68 -2.64 -5.82 -4.97
C TYR A 68 -3.17 -4.70 -4.07
N SER A 69 -4.36 -4.90 -3.52
CA SER A 69 -4.97 -3.97 -2.57
C SER A 69 -4.92 -4.52 -1.15
N ILE A 70 -4.61 -3.66 -0.19
CA ILE A 70 -4.76 -3.94 1.24
C ILE A 70 -5.89 -3.09 1.81
N GLY A 71 -6.67 -3.66 2.71
CA GLY A 71 -7.62 -2.91 3.54
C GLY A 71 -6.97 -2.47 4.84
N TYR A 72 -7.50 -1.40 5.43
CA TYR A 72 -7.14 -0.91 6.75
C TYR A 72 -8.37 -0.35 7.47
#